data_AF-A0A183AKQ1-F1
#
_entry.id   AF-A0A183AKQ1-F1
#
_cell.length_a   1.000
_cell.length_b   1.000
_cell.length_c   1.000
_cell.angle_alpha   90.00
_cell.angle_beta   90.00
_cell.angle_gamma   90.00
#
_symmetry.space_group_name_H-M   'P 1'
#
loop_
_entity.id
_entity.type
_entity.pdbx_description
1 polymer ?
#
loop_
_entity_poly.entity_id
_entity_poly.type
_entity_poly.pdbx_seq_one_letter_code
_entity_poly.pdbx_strand_id
1 'polypeptide(L)'
;LQLEQVHRARVLKRINEKVMNKEGTWIDWQYLLTAADRLRDCRYTLKYTYPFAYFSENFERKELFEYQQAMLELEVEELSWKIEHAEVTDRADLQNAMDVCEKHRQTLLQEFLSD
;
A
#
# COMPACT_ATOMS: atom_id res chain seq x y z
N LEU A 1 13.31 -1.72 3.78
CA LEU A 1 12.84 -2.61 4.86
C LEU A 1 12.91 -4.03 4.33
N GLN A 2 13.56 -4.94 5.07
CA GLN A 2 13.69 -6.33 4.63
C GLN A 2 12.32 -6.98 4.38
N LEU A 3 11.32 -6.65 5.20
CA LEU A 3 9.93 -7.13 5.04
C LEU A 3 9.34 -6.81 3.66
N GLU A 4 9.52 -5.58 3.18
CA GLU A 4 8.98 -5.17 1.87
C GLU A 4 9.71 -5.84 0.70
N GLN A 5 11.01 -6.09 0.84
CA GLN A 5 11.77 -6.87 -0.15
C GLN A 5 11.28 -8.33 -0.19
N VAL A 6 11.01 -8.92 0.97
CA VAL A 6 10.45 -10.28 1.09
C VAL A 6 9.04 -10.34 0.51
N HIS A 7 8.18 -9.35 0.78
CA HIS A 7 6.83 -9.28 0.22
C HIS A 7 6.88 -9.19 -1.31
N ARG A 8 7.69 -8.29 -1.86
CA ARG A 8 7.87 -8.15 -3.32
C ARG A 8 8.41 -9.44 -3.97
N ALA A 9 9.35 -10.13 -3.32
CA ALA A 9 9.86 -11.42 -3.79
C ALA A 9 8.78 -12.51 -3.78
N ARG A 10 7.89 -12.51 -2.78
CA ARG A 10 6.73 -13.42 -2.72
C ARG A 10 5.75 -13.17 -3.86
N VAL A 11 5.45 -11.90 -4.16
CA VAL A 11 4.61 -11.53 -5.31
C VAL A 11 5.24 -12.00 -6.62
N LEU A 12 6.55 -11.79 -6.82
CA LEU A 12 7.27 -12.31 -7.99
C LEU A 12 7.15 -13.83 -8.14
N LYS A 13 7.32 -14.57 -7.04
CA LYS A 13 7.17 -16.04 -7.02
C LYS A 13 5.76 -16.45 -7.47
N ARG A 14 4.72 -15.79 -6.96
CA ARG A 14 3.33 -16.07 -7.33
C ARG A 14 3.02 -15.74 -8.79
N ILE A 15 3.53 -14.63 -9.33
CA ILE A 15 3.40 -14.32 -10.76
C ILE A 15 3.99 -15.44 -11.60
N ASN A 16 5.19 -15.91 -11.25
CA ASN A 16 5.82 -17.03 -11.96
C ASN A 16 4.98 -18.31 -11.87
N GLU A 17 4.43 -18.63 -10.70
CA GLU A 17 3.55 -19.79 -10.51
C GLU A 17 2.29 -19.70 -11.39
N LYS A 18 1.61 -18.54 -11.41
CA LYS A 18 0.43 -18.30 -12.27
C LYS A 18 0.76 -18.47 -13.76
N VAL A 19 1.88 -17.92 -14.22
CA VAL A 19 2.32 -18.06 -15.63
C VAL A 19 2.69 -19.51 -15.96
N MET A 20 3.38 -20.23 -15.07
CA MET A 20 3.73 -21.65 -15.27
C MET A 20 2.48 -22.55 -15.30
N ASN A 21 1.45 -22.19 -14.55
CA ASN A 21 0.15 -22.86 -14.54
C ASN A 21 -0.75 -22.49 -15.73
N LYS A 22 -0.27 -21.65 -16.66
CA LYS A 22 -1.04 -21.14 -17.81
C LYS A 22 -2.26 -20.30 -17.43
N GLU A 23 -2.24 -19.69 -16.26
CA GLU A 23 -3.28 -18.77 -15.78
C GLU A 23 -3.03 -17.34 -16.29
N GLY A 24 -2.73 -17.19 -17.59
CA GLY A 24 -2.36 -15.92 -18.22
C GLY A 24 -0.85 -15.74 -18.43
N THR A 25 -0.48 -14.59 -18.99
CA THR A 25 0.90 -14.22 -19.33
C THR A 25 1.51 -13.30 -18.28
N TRP A 26 2.83 -13.10 -18.33
CA TRP A 26 3.51 -12.19 -17.41
C TRP A 26 2.93 -10.76 -17.44
N ILE A 27 2.51 -10.29 -18.63
CA ILE A 27 1.89 -8.97 -18.81
C ILE A 27 0.56 -8.85 -18.08
N ASP A 28 -0.20 -9.95 -18.00
CA ASP A 28 -1.49 -9.97 -17.30
C ASP A 28 -1.32 -9.81 -15.80
N TRP A 29 -0.16 -10.17 -15.25
CA TRP A 29 0.11 -10.21 -13.80
C TRP A 29 1.08 -9.13 -13.29
N GLN A 30 1.79 -8.43 -14.17
CA GLN A 30 2.79 -7.43 -13.77
C GLN A 30 2.22 -6.33 -12.85
N TYR A 31 0.91 -6.07 -12.91
CA TYR A 31 0.23 -5.10 -12.06
C TYR A 31 0.33 -5.43 -10.56
N LEU A 32 0.50 -6.70 -10.18
CA LEU A 32 0.74 -7.10 -8.79
C LEU A 32 2.07 -6.55 -8.24
N LEU A 33 3.09 -6.38 -9.10
CA LEU A 33 4.35 -5.75 -8.68
C LEU A 33 4.18 -4.26 -8.44
N THR A 34 3.42 -3.59 -9.32
CA THR A 34 3.05 -2.18 -9.12
C THR A 34 2.29 -2.03 -7.80
N ALA A 35 1.35 -2.92 -7.50
CA ALA A 35 0.61 -2.93 -6.25
C ALA A 35 1.51 -3.14 -5.02
N ALA A 36 2.45 -4.08 -5.10
CA ALA A 36 3.44 -4.29 -4.04
C ALA A 36 4.33 -3.06 -3.82
N ASP A 37 4.75 -2.38 -4.89
CA ASP A 37 5.55 -1.16 -4.80
C ASP A 37 4.72 0.02 -4.22
N ARG A 38 3.42 0.10 -4.50
CA ARG A 38 2.51 1.09 -3.87
C ARG A 38 2.25 0.80 -2.40
N LEU A 39 1.96 -0.45 -2.05
CA LEU A 39 1.79 -0.90 -0.67
C LEU A 39 3.02 -0.56 0.18
N ARG A 40 4.20 -0.84 -0.37
CA ARG A 40 5.48 -0.50 0.24
C ARG A 40 5.57 1.00 0.54
N ASP A 41 5.22 1.86 -0.42
CA ASP A 41 5.29 3.31 -0.24
C ASP A 41 4.30 3.80 0.83
N CYS A 42 3.06 3.29 0.85
CA CYS A 42 2.08 3.57 1.91
C CYS A 42 2.61 3.13 3.30
N ARG A 43 3.18 1.92 3.43
CA ARG A 43 3.78 1.42 4.69
C ARG A 43 4.99 2.23 5.15
N TYR A 44 5.81 2.72 4.22
CA TYR A 44 6.90 3.63 4.58
C TYR A 44 6.38 4.93 5.13
N THR A 45 5.34 5.52 4.53
CA THR A 45 4.69 6.72 5.08
C THR A 45 4.20 6.45 6.51
N LEU A 46 3.43 5.37 6.73
CA LEU A 46 2.94 5.00 8.07
C LEU A 46 4.05 4.83 9.10
N LYS A 47 5.17 4.21 8.71
CA LYS A 47 6.33 4.04 9.60
C LYS A 47 6.83 5.38 10.15
N TYR A 48 6.81 6.45 9.34
CA TYR A 48 7.30 7.77 9.75
C TYR A 48 6.22 8.64 10.40
N THR A 49 4.93 8.34 10.18
CA THR A 49 3.83 9.06 10.83
C THR A 49 3.71 8.70 12.30
N TYR A 50 4.02 7.46 12.72
CA TYR A 50 3.94 7.07 14.14
C TYR A 50 4.89 7.85 15.06
N PRO A 51 6.21 7.96 14.80
CA PRO A 51 7.08 8.75 15.66
C PRO A 51 6.67 10.23 15.68
N PHE A 52 6.21 10.77 14.56
CA PHE A 52 5.71 12.14 14.50
C PHE A 52 4.49 12.32 15.41
N ALA A 53 3.45 11.48 15.28
CA ALA A 53 2.27 11.53 16.16
C ALA A 53 2.63 11.46 17.64
N TYR A 54 3.63 10.63 17.97
CA TYR A 54 4.10 10.45 19.34
C TYR A 54 4.75 11.71 19.91
N PHE A 55 5.64 12.37 19.16
CA PHE A 55 6.39 13.53 19.66
C PHE A 55 5.67 14.88 19.46
N SER A 56 4.64 14.95 18.61
CA SER A 56 3.89 16.18 18.31
C SER A 56 2.77 16.43 19.34
N GLU A 57 3.11 16.71 20.60
CA GLU A 57 2.13 16.90 21.70
C GLU A 57 1.28 18.18 21.56
N ASN A 58 1.80 19.25 20.94
CA ASN A 58 1.12 20.54 20.77
C ASN A 58 0.67 20.84 19.33
N PHE A 59 0.48 19.80 18.52
CA PHE A 59 0.07 19.99 17.13
C PHE A 59 -1.44 20.27 17.03
N GLU A 60 -1.80 21.46 16.56
CA GLU A 60 -3.18 21.97 16.53
C GLU A 60 -4.15 21.04 15.78
N ARG A 61 -3.66 20.28 14.80
CA ARG A 61 -4.47 19.35 13.98
C ARG A 61 -4.17 17.88 14.26
N LYS A 62 -3.68 17.54 15.46
CA LYS A 62 -3.30 16.17 15.82
C LYS A 62 -4.41 15.15 15.61
N GLU A 63 -5.64 15.44 16.05
CA GLU A 63 -6.78 14.52 15.89
C GLU A 63 -7.08 14.22 14.42
N LEU A 64 -7.00 15.23 13.54
CA LEU A 64 -7.21 15.06 12.10
C LEU A 64 -6.11 14.20 11.49
N PHE A 65 -4.86 14.45 11.89
CA PHE A 65 -3.73 13.66 11.42
C PHE A 65 -3.83 12.19 11.86
N GLU A 66 -4.16 11.91 13.11
CA GLU A 66 -4.36 10.55 13.62
C GLU A 66 -5.52 9.86 12.90
N TYR A 67 -6.61 10.58 12.61
CA TYR A 67 -7.71 10.07 11.80
C TYR A 67 -7.26 9.69 10.38
N GLN A 68 -6.50 10.55 9.71
CA GLN A 68 -5.97 10.26 8.37
C GLN A 68 -4.94 9.13 8.37
N GLN A 69 -4.12 9.05 9.42
CA GLN A 69 -3.20 7.94 9.63
C GLN A 69 -3.97 6.61 9.74
N ALA A 70 -5.02 6.56 10.58
CA ALA A 70 -5.85 5.37 10.74
C ALA A 70 -6.59 4.98 9.45
N MET A 71 -7.05 5.97 8.67
CA MET A 71 -7.61 5.70 7.34
C MET A 71 -6.58 5.04 6.42
N LEU A 72 -5.37 5.59 6.36
CA LEU A 72 -4.31 5.01 5.52
C LEU A 72 -3.92 3.59 5.98
N GLU A 73 -3.91 3.31 7.28
CA GLU A 73 -3.69 1.95 7.82
C GLU A 73 -4.73 0.96 7.30
N LEU A 74 -6.02 1.32 7.35
CA LEU A 74 -7.10 0.47 6.86
C LEU A 74 -6.91 0.13 5.37
N GLU A 75 -6.62 1.13 4.55
CA GLU A 75 -6.40 0.97 3.10
C GLU A 75 -5.15 0.15 2.79
N VAL A 76 -4.10 0.27 3.61
CA VAL A 76 -2.88 -0.54 3.50
C VAL A 76 -3.17 -2.00 3.78
N GLU A 77 -3.96 -2.31 4.81
CA GLU A 77 -4.36 -3.68 5.12
C GLU A 77 -5.27 -4.27 4.03
N GLU A 78 -6.24 -3.50 3.54
CA GLU A 78 -7.10 -3.93 2.42
C GLU A 78 -6.27 -4.19 1.15
N LEU A 79 -5.37 -3.28 0.79
CA LEU A 79 -4.50 -3.45 -0.38
C LEU A 79 -3.58 -4.66 -0.23
N SER A 80 -3.00 -4.87 0.96
CA SER A 80 -2.18 -6.05 1.25
C SER A 80 -2.98 -7.34 1.07
N TRP A 81 -4.21 -7.39 1.60
CA TRP A 81 -5.08 -8.54 1.46
C TRP A 81 -5.44 -8.81 0.00
N LYS A 82 -5.83 -7.78 -0.76
CA LYS A 82 -6.17 -7.92 -2.19
C LYS A 82 -4.96 -8.38 -3.00
N ILE A 83 -3.75 -7.86 -2.73
CA ILE A 83 -2.53 -8.34 -3.38
C ILE A 83 -2.36 -9.83 -3.15
N GLU A 84 -2.52 -10.31 -1.92
CA GLU A 84 -2.34 -11.73 -1.57
C GLU A 84 -3.38 -12.67 -2.19
N HIS A 85 -4.58 -12.17 -2.50
CA HIS A 85 -5.71 -12.99 -2.98
C HIS A 85 -6.12 -12.73 -4.44
N ALA A 86 -5.47 -11.78 -5.14
CA ALA A 86 -5.85 -11.40 -6.50
C ALA A 86 -5.89 -12.56 -7.52
N GLU A 87 -6.97 -12.62 -8.27
CA GLU A 87 -7.11 -13.45 -9.48
C GLU A 87 -7.03 -12.58 -10.75
N VAL A 88 -7.00 -13.22 -11.93
CA VAL A 88 -6.88 -12.50 -13.23
C VAL A 88 -7.96 -11.43 -13.40
N THR A 89 -9.15 -11.68 -12.86
CA THR A 89 -10.32 -10.80 -12.95
C THR A 89 -10.23 -9.56 -12.09
N ASP A 90 -9.33 -9.52 -11.11
CA ASP A 90 -9.38 -8.53 -10.02
C ASP A 90 -8.55 -7.29 -10.32
N ARG A 91 -8.02 -7.17 -11.54
CA ARG A 91 -7.14 -6.07 -11.95
C ARG A 91 -7.76 -4.70 -11.72
N ALA A 92 -9.05 -4.53 -12.06
CA ALA A 92 -9.74 -3.25 -11.90
C ALA A 92 -9.91 -2.89 -10.41
N ASP A 93 -10.35 -3.85 -9.59
CA ASP A 93 -10.55 -3.67 -8.16
C ASP A 93 -9.22 -3.39 -7.43
N LEU A 94 -8.15 -4.09 -7.81
CA LEU A 94 -6.83 -3.85 -7.26
C LEU A 94 -6.27 -2.48 -7.68
N GLN A 95 -6.52 -2.07 -8.93
CA GLN A 95 -6.14 -0.73 -9.39
C GLN A 95 -6.84 0.36 -8.59
N ASN A 96 -8.15 0.21 -8.35
CA ASN A 96 -8.90 1.15 -7.52
C ASN A 96 -8.34 1.21 -6.09
N ALA A 97 -8.05 0.06 -5.46
CA ALA A 97 -7.45 0.03 -4.12
C ALA A 97 -6.06 0.69 -4.06
N MET A 98 -5.23 0.51 -5.09
CA MET A 98 -3.94 1.22 -5.20
C MET A 98 -4.14 2.74 -5.26
N ASP A 99 -5.07 3.21 -6.09
CA ASP A 99 -5.33 4.64 -6.30
C ASP A 99 -5.89 5.29 -5.02
N VAL A 100 -6.76 4.58 -4.30
CA VAL A 100 -7.29 5.02 -3.00
C VAL A 100 -6.18 5.10 -1.94
N CYS A 101 -5.33 4.06 -1.78
CA CYS A 101 -4.20 4.10 -0.84
C CYS A 101 -3.27 5.27 -1.15
N GLU A 102 -2.90 5.45 -2.42
CA GLU A 102 -1.99 6.54 -2.82
C GLU A 102 -2.61 7.91 -2.58
N LYS A 103 -3.92 8.08 -2.84
CA LYS A 103 -4.62 9.33 -2.56
C LYS A 103 -4.63 9.66 -1.07
N HIS A 104 -4.97 8.70 -0.20
CA HIS A 104 -4.93 8.91 1.25
C HIS A 104 -3.51 9.16 1.75
N ARG A 105 -2.50 8.47 1.19
CA ARG A 105 -1.08 8.72 1.49
C ARG A 105 -0.68 10.16 1.15
N GLN A 106 -1.09 10.67 -0.01
CA GLN A 106 -0.80 12.04 -0.43
C GLN A 106 -1.49 13.07 0.46
N THR A 107 -2.76 12.86 0.81
CA THR A 107 -3.49 13.75 1.74
C THR A 107 -2.77 13.83 3.09
N LEU A 108 -2.43 12.68 3.67
CA LEU A 108 -1.71 12.61 4.95
C LEU A 108 -0.36 13.33 4.88
N LEU A 109 0.38 13.17 3.79
CA LEU A 109 1.68 13.84 3.59
C LEU A 109 1.55 15.35 3.35
N GLN A 110 0.48 15.80 2.69
CA GLN A 110 0.25 17.23 2.52
C GLN A 110 0.05 17.89 3.88
N GLU A 111 -0.74 17.29 4.77
CA GLU A 111 -0.91 17.80 6.13
C GLU A 111 0.39 17.72 6.92
N PHE A 112 1.16 16.63 6.77
CA PHE A 112 2.45 16.43 7.42
C PHE A 112 3.53 17.46 7.04
N LEU A 113 3.50 17.99 5.82
CA LEU A 113 4.51 18.92 5.29
C LEU A 113 4.06 20.39 5.29
N SER A 114 2.83 20.67 5.72
CA SER A 114 2.26 22.02 5.74
C SER A 114 2.56 22.80 7.03
N ASP A 115 3.23 22.16 8.00
CA ASP A 115 3.76 22.76 9.23
C ASP A 115 5.27 23.00 9.16
#